data_AF-A0A453ITH1-F1
#
_entry.id   AF-A0A453ITH1-F1
#
_cell.length_a   1.000
_cell.length_b   1.000
_cell.length_c   1.000
_cell.angle_alpha   90.00
_cell.angle_beta   90.00
_cell.angle_gamma   90.00
#
_symmetry.space_group_name_H-M   'P 1'
#
loop_
_entity.id
_entity.type
_entity.pdbx_description
1 polymer ?
#
loop_
_entity_poly.entity_id
_entity_poly.type
_entity_poly.pdbx_seq_one_letter_code
_entity_poly.pdbx_strand_id
1 'polypeptide(L)'
;MLQLHTTRSWDFMGLSLHSQMEQPSSQMHLKYGDDVIVGILDTGVWPESESFRDDPHLGPVPSSWRGTCVGGQQFDPATACNRKLIGARYYLAGFEAETGLLNTSGGAEYRSARDRVGHGTHTASTAVGAVSPNASY
;
A
#
# COMPACT_ATOMS: atom_id res chain seq x y z
N MET A 1 -14.49 -24.47 -9.57
CA MET A 1 -14.37 -23.22 -8.79
C MET A 1 -12.89 -23.08 -8.45
N LEU A 2 -12.21 -22.02 -8.90
CA LEU A 2 -10.79 -21.82 -8.60
C LEU A 2 -10.65 -21.28 -7.18
N GLN A 3 -9.78 -21.89 -6.39
CA GLN A 3 -9.45 -21.43 -5.04
C GLN A 3 -8.38 -20.33 -5.17
N LEU A 4 -8.72 -19.11 -4.76
CA LEU A 4 -7.75 -18.02 -4.68
C LEU A 4 -6.68 -18.39 -3.64
N HIS A 5 -5.42 -18.13 -3.95
CA HIS A 5 -4.29 -18.38 -3.05
C HIS A 5 -3.34 -17.17 -3.10
N THR A 6 -3.81 -16.01 -2.60
CA THR A 6 -2.99 -14.79 -2.53
C THR A 6 -1.82 -14.91 -1.55
N THR A 7 -1.88 -15.87 -0.62
CA THR A 7 -0.81 -16.16 0.34
C THR A 7 0.32 -17.02 -0.23
N ARG A 8 0.18 -17.55 -1.45
CA ARG A 8 1.08 -18.59 -1.99
C ARG A 8 1.90 -18.17 -3.21
N SER A 9 1.55 -17.06 -3.86
CA SER A 9 2.21 -16.61 -5.11
C SER A 9 3.73 -16.47 -4.93
N TRP A 10 4.18 -15.92 -3.80
CA TRP A 10 5.59 -15.78 -3.47
C TRP A 10 6.30 -17.13 -3.32
N ASP A 11 5.70 -18.10 -2.61
CA ASP A 11 6.25 -19.46 -2.50
C ASP A 11 6.31 -20.16 -3.86
N PHE A 12 5.27 -19.99 -4.70
CA PHE A 12 5.22 -20.54 -6.05
C PHE A 12 6.36 -20.00 -6.94
N MET A 13 6.74 -18.73 -6.76
CA MET A 13 7.88 -18.13 -7.46
C MET A 13 9.24 -18.50 -6.84
N GLY A 14 9.27 -19.30 -5.78
CA GLY A 14 10.51 -19.64 -5.06
C GLY A 14 11.03 -18.50 -4.16
N LEU A 15 10.21 -17.47 -3.91
CA LEU A 15 10.49 -16.34 -3.03
C LEU A 15 9.87 -16.59 -1.64
N SER A 16 10.10 -17.78 -1.09
CA SER A 16 9.40 -18.20 0.13
C SER A 16 9.76 -17.32 1.32
N LEU A 17 8.71 -16.76 1.94
CA LEU A 17 8.80 -15.95 3.15
C LEU A 17 8.94 -16.82 4.42
N HIS A 18 8.61 -18.12 4.34
CA HIS A 18 8.50 -19.02 5.48
C HIS A 18 9.83 -19.67 5.90
N SER A 19 10.74 -19.93 4.95
CA SER A 19 12.10 -20.45 5.26
C SER A 19 13.00 -19.45 6.00
N GLN A 20 12.47 -18.25 6.26
CA GLN A 20 13.16 -17.10 6.83
C GLN A 20 12.68 -16.74 8.24
N MET A 21 11.59 -17.37 8.73
CA MET A 21 10.99 -17.09 10.05
C MET A 21 11.61 -17.90 11.20
N GLU A 22 12.37 -18.97 10.92
CA GLU A 22 13.10 -19.74 11.95
C GLU A 22 14.49 -19.17 12.28
N GLN A 23 14.90 -18.09 11.60
CA GLN A 23 16.09 -17.31 11.94
C GLN A 23 15.66 -16.03 12.66
N PRO A 24 16.34 -15.60 13.74
CA PRO A 24 15.95 -14.42 14.48
C PRO A 24 15.89 -13.22 13.54
N SER A 25 14.67 -12.74 13.32
CA SER A 25 14.25 -11.52 12.63
C SER A 25 15.41 -10.54 12.39
N SER A 26 16.13 -10.66 11.28
CA SER A 26 17.11 -9.62 10.90
C SER A 26 17.69 -9.66 9.48
N GLN A 27 17.55 -10.70 8.64
CA GLN A 27 18.51 -10.85 7.52
C GLN A 27 18.01 -10.98 6.08
N MET A 28 16.71 -10.94 5.76
CA MET A 28 16.30 -10.85 4.34
C MET A 28 15.13 -9.92 4.01
N HIS A 29 14.33 -9.50 4.99
CA HIS A 29 13.39 -8.39 4.79
C HIS A 29 14.08 -7.06 4.43
N LEU A 30 15.41 -6.96 4.63
CA LEU A 30 16.16 -5.70 4.64
C LEU A 30 17.39 -5.66 3.70
N LYS A 31 17.63 -6.70 2.87
CA LYS A 31 18.82 -6.67 1.99
C LYS A 31 18.56 -6.17 0.57
N TYR A 32 17.30 -6.14 0.14
CA TYR A 32 16.92 -5.70 -1.20
C TYR A 32 15.63 -4.88 -1.13
N GLY A 33 15.71 -3.58 -1.43
CA GLY A 33 14.55 -2.71 -1.66
C GLY A 33 14.27 -1.62 -0.63
N ASP A 34 14.99 -1.56 0.50
CA ASP A 34 14.75 -0.55 1.56
C ASP A 34 14.97 0.90 1.10
N ASP A 35 15.78 1.09 0.05
CA ASP A 35 16.04 2.37 -0.60
C ASP A 35 15.27 2.57 -1.91
N VAL A 36 14.43 1.61 -2.28
CA VAL A 36 13.60 1.64 -3.49
C VAL A 36 12.19 2.08 -3.12
N ILE A 37 11.73 3.13 -3.81
CA ILE A 37 10.37 3.64 -3.66
C ILE A 37 9.54 3.19 -4.85
N VAL A 38 8.47 2.43 -4.60
CA VAL A 38 7.55 1.96 -5.64
C VAL A 38 6.33 2.89 -5.69
N GLY A 39 6.14 3.56 -6.82
CA GLY A 39 4.94 4.36 -7.09
C GLY A 39 3.84 3.51 -7.72
N ILE A 40 2.64 3.54 -7.14
CA ILE A 40 1.46 2.82 -7.63
C ILE A 40 0.43 3.84 -8.12
N LEU A 41 0.09 3.79 -9.41
CA LEU A 41 -0.96 4.62 -10.02
C LEU A 41 -2.22 3.76 -10.14
N ASP A 42 -3.18 3.97 -9.24
CA ASP A 42 -4.34 3.09 -9.08
C ASP A 42 -5.51 3.83 -8.41
N THR A 43 -6.53 3.13 -7.92
CA THR A 43 -7.77 3.68 -7.30
C THR A 43 -7.56 4.27 -5.91
N GLY A 44 -6.32 4.35 -5.43
CA GLY A 44 -5.95 4.83 -4.09
C GLY A 44 -5.35 3.75 -3.22
N VAL A 45 -5.34 3.97 -1.91
CA VAL A 45 -4.89 3.00 -0.90
C VAL A 45 -5.77 3.07 0.35
N TRP A 46 -5.98 1.93 1.02
CA TRP A 46 -6.56 1.86 2.36
C TRP A 46 -5.44 1.84 3.42
N PRO A 47 -5.07 2.99 4.00
CA PRO A 47 -3.87 3.11 4.82
C PRO A 47 -3.93 2.29 6.12
N GLU A 48 -5.12 1.98 6.62
CA GLU A 48 -5.31 1.18 7.84
C GLU A 48 -5.12 -0.33 7.63
N SER A 49 -4.80 -0.78 6.41
CA SER A 49 -4.50 -2.20 6.16
C SER A 49 -3.21 -2.63 6.86
N GLU A 50 -3.21 -3.83 7.45
CA GLU A 50 -2.01 -4.46 8.04
C GLU A 50 -0.84 -4.59 7.06
N SER A 51 -1.11 -4.56 5.76
CA SER A 51 -0.10 -4.55 4.70
C SER A 51 0.71 -3.24 4.64
N PHE A 52 0.21 -2.14 5.19
CA PHE A 52 0.85 -0.83 5.19
C PHE A 52 1.19 -0.33 6.60
N ARG A 53 1.17 -1.22 7.59
CA ARG A 53 1.57 -0.89 8.95
C ARG A 53 3.00 -0.38 9.00
N ASP A 54 3.26 0.56 9.89
CA ASP A 54 4.62 0.95 10.24
C ASP A 54 5.30 -0.20 10.99
N ASP A 55 6.60 -0.38 10.78
CA ASP A 55 7.42 -1.40 11.42
C ASP A 55 8.65 -0.72 12.03
N PRO A 56 8.90 -0.86 13.35
CA PRO A 56 10.11 -0.35 14.01
C PRO A 56 11.42 -0.65 13.29
N HIS A 57 11.50 -1.79 12.58
CA HIS A 57 12.67 -2.25 11.85
C HIS A 57 12.83 -1.59 10.47
N LEU A 58 11.86 -0.84 9.97
CA LEU A 58 12.03 -0.01 8.76
C LEU A 58 12.98 1.15 9.06
N GLY A 59 13.93 1.36 8.14
CA GLY A 59 14.77 2.56 8.14
C GLY A 59 13.95 3.86 8.02
N PRO A 60 14.60 5.02 8.19
CA PRO A 60 13.95 6.29 7.91
C PRO A 60 13.56 6.37 6.43
N VAL A 61 12.52 7.15 6.12
CA VAL A 61 12.16 7.47 4.73
C VAL A 61 13.41 8.01 4.00
N PRO A 62 13.75 7.52 2.79
CA PRO A 62 14.95 7.95 2.09
C PRO A 62 15.03 9.47 1.96
N SER A 63 16.19 10.06 2.25
CA SER A 63 16.40 11.52 2.21
C SER A 63 16.24 12.13 0.81
N SER A 64 16.32 11.30 -0.23
CA SER A 64 16.03 11.66 -1.62
C SER A 64 14.53 11.78 -1.93
N TRP A 65 13.65 11.24 -1.07
CA TRP A 65 12.21 11.33 -1.25
C TRP A 65 11.71 12.77 -1.11
N ARG A 66 10.98 13.23 -2.12
CA ARG A 66 10.39 14.58 -2.17
C ARG A 66 8.87 14.56 -2.35
N GLY A 67 8.27 13.38 -2.26
CA GLY A 67 6.81 13.24 -2.32
C GLY A 67 6.14 13.77 -1.06
N THR A 68 4.82 13.79 -1.07
CA THR A 68 4.01 14.29 0.05
C THR A 68 2.85 13.35 0.30
N CYS A 69 2.33 13.38 1.53
CA CYS A 69 1.05 12.79 1.86
C CYS A 69 -0.03 13.87 1.78
N VAL A 70 -0.85 13.85 0.73
CA VAL A 70 -1.87 14.88 0.50
C VAL A 70 -3.14 14.51 1.24
N GLY A 71 -3.62 15.43 2.07
CA GLY A 71 -4.85 15.24 2.83
C GLY A 71 -6.09 15.38 1.94
N GLY A 72 -7.19 14.77 2.38
CA GLY A 72 -8.46 14.86 1.69
C GLY A 72 -9.58 14.22 2.50
N GLN A 73 -10.71 13.97 1.84
CA GLN A 73 -11.86 13.32 2.46
C GLN A 73 -11.47 11.99 3.10
N GLN A 74 -11.69 11.87 4.41
CA GLN A 74 -11.34 10.69 5.22
C GLN A 74 -9.88 10.24 5.09
N PHE A 75 -8.96 11.15 4.74
CA PHE A 75 -7.55 10.82 4.58
C PHE A 75 -6.73 11.92 5.27
N ASP A 76 -6.41 11.68 6.55
CA ASP A 76 -5.57 12.56 7.34
C ASP A 76 -4.10 12.17 7.10
N PRO A 77 -3.26 13.06 6.53
CA PRO A 77 -1.85 12.77 6.29
C PRO A 77 -1.06 12.33 7.52
N ALA A 78 -1.43 12.80 8.72
CA ALA A 78 -0.71 12.51 9.95
C ALA A 78 -0.88 11.07 10.42
N THR A 79 -1.97 10.40 10.02
CA THR A 79 -2.27 9.02 10.39
C THR A 79 -2.22 8.07 9.20
N ALA A 80 -2.47 8.57 8.00
CA ALA A 80 -2.49 7.75 6.79
C ALA A 80 -1.09 7.40 6.27
N CYS A 81 -0.13 8.32 6.36
CA CYS A 81 1.24 8.04 5.93
C CYS A 81 2.17 7.77 7.12
N ASN A 82 3.12 6.87 6.89
CA ASN A 82 4.07 6.38 7.88
C ASN A 82 5.39 5.99 7.19
N ARG A 83 6.28 5.23 7.83
CA ARG A 83 7.54 4.78 7.18
C ARG A 83 7.35 3.73 6.08
N LYS A 84 6.17 3.11 5.97
CA LYS A 84 5.81 2.16 4.91
C LYS A 84 5.07 2.84 3.75
N LEU A 85 3.96 3.52 4.03
CA LEU A 85 3.24 4.36 3.08
C LEU A 85 3.77 5.80 3.20
N ILE A 86 4.85 6.11 2.49
CA ILE A 86 5.61 7.36 2.68
C ILE A 86 5.03 8.57 1.92
N GLY A 87 4.01 8.35 1.09
CA GLY A 87 3.30 9.41 0.41
C GLY A 87 2.09 8.90 -0.36
N ALA A 88 1.13 9.80 -0.56
CA ALA A 88 -0.14 9.50 -1.18
C ALA A 88 -0.66 10.76 -1.88
N ARG A 89 -1.11 10.61 -3.13
CA ARG A 89 -1.64 11.69 -3.96
C ARG A 89 -2.81 11.16 -4.77
N TYR A 90 -3.69 12.07 -5.15
CA TYR A 90 -4.83 11.81 -6.00
C TYR A 90 -4.97 12.94 -7.02
N TYR A 91 -5.49 12.64 -8.20
CA TYR A 91 -5.55 13.56 -9.33
C TYR A 91 -6.93 13.53 -9.95
N LEU A 92 -7.76 14.53 -9.64
CA LEU A 92 -9.14 14.59 -10.12
C LEU A 92 -9.33 15.57 -11.28
N ALA A 93 -8.43 16.54 -11.47
CA ALA A 93 -8.64 17.62 -12.43
C ALA A 93 -8.91 17.12 -13.86
N GLY A 94 -8.19 16.10 -14.33
CA GLY A 94 -8.40 15.52 -15.65
C GLY A 94 -9.73 14.79 -15.75
N PHE A 95 -10.05 13.96 -14.76
CA PHE A 95 -11.34 13.26 -14.67
C PHE A 95 -12.50 14.26 -14.66
N GLU A 96 -12.45 15.28 -13.80
CA GLU A 96 -13.55 16.23 -13.63
C GLU A 96 -13.75 17.16 -14.83
N ALA A 97 -12.69 17.42 -15.60
CA ALA A 97 -12.80 18.14 -16.86
C ALA A 97 -13.53 17.32 -17.96
N GLU A 98 -13.44 15.99 -17.92
CA GLU A 98 -14.00 15.10 -18.93
C GLU A 98 -15.39 14.56 -18.55
N THR A 99 -15.59 14.18 -17.28
CA THR A 99 -16.77 13.44 -16.81
C THR A 99 -17.66 14.26 -15.87
N GLY A 100 -17.21 15.45 -15.46
CA GLY A 100 -17.86 16.27 -14.44
C GLY A 100 -17.40 15.96 -13.02
N LEU A 101 -17.96 16.66 -12.03
CA LEU A 101 -17.52 16.55 -10.64
C LEU A 101 -17.62 15.12 -10.11
N LEU A 102 -16.59 14.68 -9.38
CA LEU A 102 -16.59 13.39 -8.72
C LEU A 102 -17.77 13.27 -7.75
N ASN A 103 -18.58 12.23 -7.93
CA ASN A 103 -19.70 11.95 -7.03
C ASN A 103 -19.19 11.31 -5.73
N THR A 104 -19.16 12.11 -4.66
CA THR A 104 -18.80 11.63 -3.31
C THR A 104 -20.03 11.28 -2.46
N SER A 105 -21.23 11.32 -3.03
CA SER A 105 -22.49 11.10 -2.31
C SER A 105 -22.61 9.66 -1.84
N GLY A 106 -23.06 9.45 -0.60
CA GLY A 106 -23.26 8.11 -0.04
C GLY A 106 -21.99 7.25 0.06
N GLY A 107 -20.80 7.87 0.01
CA GLY A 107 -19.53 7.14 0.00
C GLY A 107 -19.28 6.39 -1.30
N ALA A 108 -19.78 6.90 -2.43
CA ALA A 108 -19.51 6.35 -3.75
C ALA A 108 -18.02 6.47 -4.14
N GLU A 109 -17.36 7.57 -3.76
CA GLU A 109 -15.92 7.78 -3.91
C GLU A 109 -15.42 8.84 -2.92
N TYR A 110 -14.09 8.95 -2.78
CA TYR A 110 -13.44 9.96 -1.95
C TYR A 110 -12.69 11.01 -2.78
N ARG A 111 -12.81 12.28 -2.42
CA ARG A 111 -11.87 13.33 -2.86
C ARG A 111 -10.58 13.25 -2.04
N SER A 112 -9.88 12.11 -2.12
CA SER A 112 -8.61 11.84 -1.47
C SER A 112 -7.88 10.67 -2.14
N ALA A 113 -6.75 10.25 -1.58
CA ALA A 113 -6.07 9.02 -1.98
C ALA A 113 -6.65 7.76 -1.31
N ARG A 114 -7.75 7.87 -0.55
CA ARG A 114 -8.41 6.71 0.07
C ARG A 114 -9.01 5.83 -1.01
N ASP A 115 -8.70 4.54 -0.95
CA ASP A 115 -9.29 3.57 -1.86
C ASP A 115 -10.71 3.19 -1.46
N ARG A 116 -11.68 3.45 -2.33
CA ARG A 116 -13.05 2.98 -2.17
C ARG A 116 -13.30 1.63 -2.85
N VAL A 117 -12.58 1.32 -3.92
CA VAL A 117 -12.83 0.17 -4.80
C VAL A 117 -12.11 -1.08 -4.28
N GLY A 118 -10.89 -0.92 -3.78
CA GLY A 118 -10.03 -1.98 -3.27
C GLY A 118 -8.93 -2.42 -4.25
N HIS A 119 -9.02 -2.03 -5.53
CA HIS A 119 -8.04 -2.43 -6.55
C HIS A 119 -6.65 -1.89 -6.21
N GLY A 120 -6.53 -0.60 -5.92
CA GLY A 120 -5.25 0.01 -5.55
C GLY A 120 -4.64 -0.54 -4.27
N THR A 121 -5.47 -0.82 -3.26
CA THR A 121 -5.04 -1.49 -2.03
C THR A 121 -4.49 -2.88 -2.32
N HIS A 122 -5.21 -3.68 -3.11
CA HIS A 122 -4.81 -5.03 -3.47
C HIS A 122 -3.53 -5.05 -4.32
N THR A 123 -3.44 -4.16 -5.33
CA THR A 123 -2.26 -4.00 -6.17
C THR A 123 -1.04 -3.59 -5.33
N ALA A 124 -1.18 -2.57 -4.48
CA ALA A 124 -0.10 -2.07 -3.64
C ALA A 124 0.34 -3.10 -2.57
N SER A 125 -0.60 -3.81 -1.93
CA SER A 125 -0.26 -4.86 -0.96
C SER A 125 0.40 -6.06 -1.64
N THR A 126 0.04 -6.35 -2.89
CA THR A 126 0.71 -7.39 -3.68
C THR A 126 2.13 -6.97 -4.04
N ALA A 127 2.36 -5.73 -4.47
CA ALA A 127 3.68 -5.28 -4.91
C ALA A 127 4.66 -5.08 -3.74
N VAL A 128 4.19 -4.45 -2.66
CA VAL A 128 5.05 -3.97 -1.57
C VAL A 128 4.43 -4.14 -0.18
N GLY A 129 3.42 -4.99 0.01
CA GLY A 129 2.80 -5.19 1.33
C GLY A 129 3.76 -5.78 2.37
N ALA A 130 3.58 -5.38 3.63
CA ALA A 130 4.18 -6.07 4.77
C ALA A 130 3.55 -7.47 4.94
N VAL A 131 4.31 -8.42 5.49
CA VAL A 131 3.78 -9.75 5.82
C VAL A 131 2.66 -9.61 6.84
N SER A 132 1.45 -10.03 6.52
CA SER A 132 0.30 -10.04 7.45
C SER A 132 0.03 -11.48 7.88
N PRO A 133 0.39 -11.88 9.12
CA PRO A 133 0.09 -13.22 9.62
C PRO A 133 -1.41 -13.51 9.58
N ASN A 134 -1.77 -14.78 9.37
CA ASN A 134 -3.16 -15.25 9.37
C ASN A 134 -4.07 -14.61 8.30
N ALA A 135 -3.51 -14.07 7.21
CA ALA A 135 -4.30 -13.70 6.05
C ALA A 135 -4.99 -14.95 5.45
N SER A 136 -6.32 -14.91 5.36
CA SER A 136 -7.11 -15.96 4.71
C SER A 136 -7.26 -15.70 3.21
N TYR A 137 -7.63 -16.75 2.47
CA TYR A 137 -8.01 -16.68 1.06
C TYR A 137 -9.51 -16.90 0.84
#